data_AF-A0A0J9CZP8-F1
#
_entry.id   AF-A0A0J9CZP8-F1
#
_cell.length_a   1.000
_cell.length_b   1.000
_cell.length_c   1.000
_cell.angle_alpha   90.00
_cell.angle_beta   90.00
_cell.angle_gamma   90.00
#
_symmetry.space_group_name_H-M   'P 1'
#
loop_
_entity.id
_entity.type
_entity.pdbx_description
1 polymer ?
#
loop_
_entity_poly.entity_id
_entity_poly.type
_entity_poly.pdbx_seq_one_letter_code
_entity_poly.pdbx_strand_id
1 'polypeptide(L)'
;MSEPEDESDPRTNRNEPQSERDADENLPARDIVRIGSVVKALGSQQSKLNAITRVTQVGALAKLSTGAQMLALSDKISALTNIGATSRLARMLDETNRHSRHLQDMTSTARLLAQSGIFAENSKLAALASGYPGGMLPNWAIFQAHSRIGQLMRSQRWADHFSADSLGYATGRAGRFATGGLVSEELRLVAERAAGIRVGAGIATLKVSPGIEAMLARNVRIGETLTKLAVFAGAIDTIGAFSPASSAAMGSLLGEWQTRTDLPEEFWHRRSVRQRYYEEAEVDRGLIDTRNAEIVEVLVESGLVEGQVRGKRVTAVIEAGPLSVEVSASRTRIGTYRAITGFEIAMRGLVRRVLVQAQIDAGENPDAWFKQRVPGDILQRAKERKADAERAGEPAADLIAFVDLGDLIPIVTLKKNWPVFQPIFGNVEDFRVDMRRLNAIRRPAMHSRSIDPVQFTEMVIVIDRISSMIRGSFGWMTEWDEED
;
A
#
# COMPACT_ATOMS: atom_id res chain seq x y z
N MET A 1 11.18 8.72 -62.03
CA MET A 1 10.66 7.46 -61.46
C MET A 1 9.45 7.85 -60.65
N SER A 2 8.29 7.57 -61.24
CA SER A 2 6.96 8.00 -60.82
C SER A 2 6.13 6.75 -60.54
N GLU A 3 4.99 6.96 -59.86
CA GLU A 3 3.85 6.06 -59.56
C GLU A 3 3.77 5.48 -58.13
N PRO A 4 2.55 5.18 -57.62
CA PRO A 4 1.31 5.96 -57.76
C PRO A 4 0.44 6.02 -56.49
N GLU A 5 -0.57 6.90 -56.56
CA GLU A 5 -1.72 7.04 -55.66
C GLU A 5 -2.79 5.99 -55.95
N ASP A 6 -3.60 5.64 -54.95
CA ASP A 6 -4.71 4.69 -55.04
C ASP A 6 -6.03 5.40 -54.66
N GLU A 7 -6.95 5.45 -55.63
CA GLU A 7 -8.33 5.95 -55.53
C GLU A 7 -9.28 4.83 -55.09
N SER A 8 -10.29 5.14 -54.29
CA SER A 8 -11.50 4.30 -54.21
C SER A 8 -12.75 5.12 -53.88
N ASP A 9 -13.76 4.89 -54.73
CA ASP A 9 -15.07 5.53 -54.89
C ASP A 9 -16.06 5.46 -53.71
N PRO A 10 -17.11 6.34 -53.68
CA PRO A 10 -18.21 6.31 -52.70
C PRO A 10 -19.57 5.88 -53.31
N ARG A 11 -20.50 5.43 -52.45
CA ARG A 11 -22.00 5.36 -52.54
C ARG A 11 -22.49 4.21 -51.62
N THR A 12 -23.60 4.19 -50.85
CA THR A 12 -24.92 4.84 -50.92
C THR A 12 -25.78 4.44 -49.69
N ASN A 13 -26.71 5.32 -49.26
CA ASN A 13 -28.07 5.07 -48.70
C ASN A 13 -28.24 4.25 -47.37
N ARG A 14 -29.26 4.40 -46.51
CA ARG A 14 -30.62 5.00 -46.58
C ARG A 14 -31.24 5.12 -45.16
N ASN A 15 -32.25 5.99 -45.07
CA ASN A 15 -33.12 6.37 -43.94
C ASN A 15 -33.86 5.24 -43.17
N GLU A 16 -34.15 5.51 -41.90
CA GLU A 16 -35.17 4.86 -41.05
C GLU A 16 -36.45 5.74 -40.92
N PRO A 17 -37.65 5.16 -40.72
CA PRO A 17 -38.83 5.90 -40.25
C PRO A 17 -39.39 5.41 -38.90
N GLN A 18 -40.04 6.35 -38.19
CA GLN A 18 -40.87 6.17 -37.00
C GLN A 18 -42.22 5.49 -37.29
N SER A 19 -42.83 4.86 -36.27
CA SER A 19 -44.30 4.73 -36.15
C SER A 19 -44.73 4.43 -34.70
N GLU A 20 -45.64 5.26 -34.19
CA GLU A 20 -46.53 5.03 -33.05
C GLU A 20 -47.65 4.01 -33.39
N ARG A 21 -48.27 3.39 -32.37
CA ARG A 21 -49.74 3.20 -32.25
C ARG A 21 -50.15 2.52 -30.93
N ASP A 22 -51.16 3.13 -30.30
CA ASP A 22 -51.95 2.67 -29.16
C ASP A 22 -52.96 1.55 -29.51
N ALA A 23 -53.35 0.74 -28.51
CA ALA A 23 -54.74 0.64 -27.98
C ALA A 23 -55.05 -0.69 -27.23
N ASP A 24 -55.68 -0.49 -26.06
CA ASP A 24 -56.44 -1.34 -25.12
C ASP A 24 -57.12 -2.66 -25.58
N GLU A 25 -57.24 -3.65 -24.65
CA GLU A 25 -58.50 -3.93 -23.89
C GLU A 25 -58.46 -5.23 -23.02
N ASN A 26 -58.96 -5.07 -21.78
CA ASN A 26 -59.80 -5.97 -20.95
C ASN A 26 -59.30 -7.32 -20.35
N LEU A 27 -59.28 -7.39 -19.00
CA LEU A 27 -59.37 -8.61 -18.18
C LEU A 27 -60.44 -8.48 -17.07
N PRO A 28 -61.18 -9.57 -16.72
CA PRO A 28 -62.42 -9.50 -15.95
C PRO A 28 -62.26 -9.48 -14.42
N ALA A 29 -63.20 -8.80 -13.77
CA ALA A 29 -63.25 -8.40 -12.35
C ALA A 29 -63.43 -9.53 -11.30
N ARG A 30 -62.95 -10.77 -11.51
CA ARG A 30 -63.07 -11.86 -10.53
C ARG A 30 -61.82 -12.14 -9.69
N ASP A 31 -60.68 -11.53 -9.99
CA ASP A 31 -59.42 -11.77 -9.26
C ASP A 31 -59.08 -10.73 -8.17
N ILE A 32 -59.78 -9.61 -8.12
CA ILE A 32 -59.49 -8.52 -7.17
C ILE A 32 -59.94 -8.87 -5.73
N VAL A 33 -60.98 -9.68 -5.57
CA VAL A 33 -61.51 -10.05 -4.24
C VAL A 33 -60.64 -11.12 -3.54
N ARG A 34 -59.91 -11.96 -4.31
CA ARG A 34 -59.04 -13.00 -3.73
C ARG A 34 -57.71 -12.43 -3.22
N ILE A 35 -57.16 -11.43 -3.91
CA ILE A 35 -55.91 -10.74 -3.54
C ILE A 35 -56.07 -9.93 -2.24
N GLY A 36 -57.23 -9.30 -2.02
CA GLY A 36 -57.49 -8.52 -0.80
C GLY A 36 -57.46 -9.35 0.50
N SER A 37 -57.84 -10.64 0.45
CA SER A 37 -57.83 -11.53 1.61
C SER A 37 -56.42 -12.01 1.99
N VAL A 38 -55.55 -12.21 0.99
CA VAL A 38 -54.16 -12.66 1.18
C VAL A 38 -53.27 -11.53 1.71
N VAL A 39 -53.49 -10.29 1.26
CA VAL A 39 -52.76 -9.11 1.74
C VAL A 39 -53.07 -8.81 3.22
N LYS A 40 -54.32 -9.03 3.66
CA LYS A 40 -54.72 -8.79 5.06
C LYS A 40 -54.17 -9.86 6.02
N ALA A 41 -54.02 -11.11 5.56
CA ALA A 41 -53.37 -12.17 6.32
C ALA A 41 -51.85 -11.95 6.47
N LEU A 42 -51.19 -11.49 5.40
CA LEU A 42 -49.76 -11.15 5.39
C LEU A 42 -49.43 -9.94 6.30
N GLY A 43 -50.31 -8.94 6.36
CA GLY A 43 -50.12 -7.78 7.25
C GLY A 43 -50.12 -8.13 8.75
N SER A 44 -50.90 -9.14 9.16
CA SER A 44 -50.99 -9.58 10.57
C SER A 44 -49.79 -10.43 11.03
N GLN A 45 -49.09 -11.08 10.11
CA GLN A 45 -47.86 -11.84 10.38
C GLN A 45 -46.61 -10.93 10.39
N GLN A 46 -46.60 -9.90 9.53
CA GLN A 46 -45.50 -8.93 9.47
C GLN A 46 -45.37 -8.10 10.75
N SER A 47 -46.48 -7.78 11.44
CA SER A 47 -46.43 -7.03 12.71
C SER A 47 -45.89 -7.86 13.88
N LYS A 48 -46.15 -9.17 13.91
CA LYS A 48 -45.56 -10.11 14.87
C LYS A 48 -44.06 -10.33 14.61
N LEU A 49 -43.66 -10.38 13.34
CA LEU A 49 -42.25 -10.42 12.94
C LEU A 49 -41.51 -9.13 13.34
N ASN A 50 -42.09 -7.96 13.10
CA ASN A 50 -41.48 -6.68 13.50
C ASN A 50 -41.36 -6.53 15.04
N ALA A 51 -42.26 -7.14 15.82
CA ALA A 51 -42.16 -7.17 17.27
C ALA A 51 -41.02 -8.07 17.77
N ILE A 52 -40.77 -9.21 17.10
CA ILE A 52 -39.65 -10.10 17.43
C ILE A 52 -38.32 -9.46 17.00
N THR A 53 -38.26 -8.84 15.81
CA THR A 53 -37.04 -8.18 15.31
C THR A 53 -36.63 -7.00 16.19
N ARG A 54 -37.59 -6.24 16.76
CA ARG A 54 -37.32 -5.14 17.71
C ARG A 54 -36.80 -5.62 19.08
N VAL A 55 -37.08 -6.86 19.49
CA VAL A 55 -36.51 -7.43 20.72
C VAL A 55 -35.06 -7.88 20.51
N THR A 56 -34.63 -8.10 19.25
CA THR A 56 -33.28 -8.58 18.90
C THR A 56 -32.29 -7.55 18.35
N GLN A 57 -32.71 -6.31 18.08
CA GLN A 57 -31.79 -5.20 17.77
C GLN A 57 -32.08 -4.11 18.81
N VAL A 58 -31.24 -3.90 19.82
CA VAL A 58 -30.02 -3.06 19.72
C VAL A 58 -28.87 -3.53 20.65
N GLY A 59 -29.01 -4.60 21.44
CA GLY A 59 -28.00 -4.94 22.46
C GLY A 59 -27.11 -6.18 22.22
N ALA A 60 -27.51 -7.10 21.35
CA ALA A 60 -26.92 -8.46 21.35
C ALA A 60 -25.75 -8.66 20.37
N LEU A 61 -25.67 -7.88 19.29
CA LEU A 61 -24.61 -8.03 18.28
C LEU A 61 -23.25 -7.44 18.72
N ALA A 62 -23.24 -6.49 19.66
CA ALA A 62 -22.00 -5.97 20.26
C ALA A 62 -21.34 -6.94 21.25
N LYS A 63 -22.04 -8.03 21.65
CA LYS A 63 -21.54 -9.01 22.64
C LYS A 63 -20.93 -10.28 22.03
N LEU A 64 -20.82 -10.37 20.70
CA LEU A 64 -20.22 -11.50 19.98
C LEU A 64 -18.82 -11.15 19.44
N SER A 65 -17.98 -10.51 20.26
CA SER A 65 -16.68 -9.97 19.84
C SER A 65 -15.50 -10.94 19.99
N THR A 66 -15.73 -12.20 20.39
CA THR A 66 -14.64 -13.20 20.56
C THR A 66 -14.90 -14.48 19.77
N GLY A 67 -13.86 -14.99 19.10
CA GLY A 67 -13.94 -16.18 18.23
C GLY A 67 -14.51 -17.44 18.91
N ALA A 68 -14.39 -17.54 20.24
CA ALA A 68 -14.99 -18.61 21.04
C ALA A 68 -16.53 -18.61 21.01
N GLN A 69 -17.17 -17.43 20.92
CA GLN A 69 -18.63 -17.32 20.87
C GLN A 69 -19.18 -17.67 19.48
N MET A 70 -18.40 -17.44 18.42
CA MET A 70 -18.71 -17.89 17.05
C MET A 70 -18.62 -19.42 16.92
N LEU A 71 -17.63 -20.05 17.58
CA LEU A 71 -17.53 -21.52 17.64
C LEU A 71 -18.69 -22.14 18.42
N ALA A 72 -19.09 -21.56 19.56
CA ALA A 72 -20.25 -22.02 20.31
C ALA A 72 -21.58 -21.85 19.54
N LEU A 73 -21.67 -20.84 18.66
CA LEU A 73 -22.80 -20.66 17.75
C LEU A 73 -22.78 -21.72 16.64
N SER A 74 -21.60 -22.02 16.09
CA SER A 74 -21.39 -23.08 15.09
C SER A 74 -21.78 -24.45 15.64
N ASP A 75 -21.37 -24.81 16.86
CA ASP A 75 -21.73 -26.08 17.50
C ASP A 75 -23.25 -26.19 17.76
N LYS A 76 -23.90 -25.09 18.13
CA LYS A 76 -25.38 -25.05 18.28
C LYS A 76 -26.11 -25.18 16.94
N ILE A 77 -25.54 -24.66 15.85
CA ILE A 77 -26.07 -24.84 14.49
C ILE A 77 -25.87 -26.29 14.03
N SER A 78 -24.74 -26.92 14.36
CA SER A 78 -24.49 -28.35 14.10
C SER A 78 -25.37 -29.29 14.93
N ALA A 79 -25.80 -28.89 16.12
CA ALA A 79 -26.82 -29.63 16.89
C ALA A 79 -28.21 -29.57 16.23
N LEU A 80 -28.54 -28.48 15.53
CA LEU A 80 -29.80 -28.30 14.81
C LEU A 80 -29.87 -29.07 13.48
N THR A 81 -28.72 -29.48 12.90
CA THR A 81 -28.68 -30.30 11.67
C THR A 81 -29.21 -31.72 11.82
N ASN A 82 -29.38 -32.24 13.05
CA ASN A 82 -29.94 -33.58 13.28
C ASN A 82 -31.48 -33.65 13.27
N ILE A 83 -32.18 -32.52 13.17
CA ILE A 83 -33.65 -32.50 13.15
C ILE A 83 -34.13 -31.86 11.85
N GLY A 84 -34.28 -32.65 10.79
CA GLY A 84 -35.21 -32.42 9.66
C GLY A 84 -35.39 -31.00 9.11
N ALA A 85 -34.37 -30.14 9.15
CA ALA A 85 -34.46 -28.71 8.82
C ALA A 85 -33.73 -28.36 7.50
N THR A 86 -33.73 -29.30 6.54
CA THR A 86 -33.00 -29.17 5.27
C THR A 86 -33.48 -27.97 4.44
N SER A 87 -34.76 -27.58 4.52
CA SER A 87 -35.29 -26.45 3.75
C SER A 87 -34.94 -25.07 4.33
N ARG A 88 -34.83 -24.92 5.66
CA ARG A 88 -34.40 -23.67 6.29
C ARG A 88 -32.91 -23.44 6.16
N LEU A 89 -32.10 -24.51 6.29
CA LEU A 89 -30.66 -24.44 6.06
C LEU A 89 -30.35 -24.15 4.60
N ALA A 90 -31.04 -24.78 3.64
CA ALA A 90 -30.89 -24.46 2.22
C ALA A 90 -31.24 -23.00 1.92
N ARG A 91 -32.30 -22.46 2.55
CA ARG A 91 -32.67 -21.06 2.41
C ARG A 91 -31.63 -20.12 3.03
N MET A 92 -31.10 -20.43 4.22
CA MET A 92 -30.04 -19.63 4.85
C MET A 92 -28.74 -19.67 4.05
N LEU A 93 -28.36 -20.82 3.48
CA LEU A 93 -27.22 -20.97 2.58
C LEU A 93 -27.42 -20.15 1.30
N ASP A 94 -28.61 -20.17 0.71
CA ASP A 94 -28.91 -19.36 -0.46
C ASP A 94 -28.88 -17.85 -0.14
N GLU A 95 -29.44 -17.45 1.01
CA GLU A 95 -29.39 -16.05 1.49
C GLU A 95 -27.94 -15.62 1.73
N THR A 96 -27.11 -16.46 2.34
CA THR A 96 -25.68 -16.20 2.58
C THR A 96 -24.91 -16.10 1.26
N ASN A 97 -25.21 -16.98 0.30
CA ASN A 97 -24.62 -16.93 -1.04
C ASN A 97 -25.06 -15.70 -1.84
N ARG A 98 -26.28 -15.18 -1.64
CA ARG A 98 -26.71 -13.91 -2.23
C ARG A 98 -25.99 -12.72 -1.60
N HIS A 99 -25.83 -12.70 -0.28
CA HIS A 99 -25.07 -11.65 0.40
C HIS A 99 -23.59 -11.66 0.00
N SER A 100 -22.98 -12.85 -0.12
CA SER A 100 -21.61 -12.99 -0.63
C SER A 100 -21.47 -12.47 -2.06
N ARG A 101 -22.40 -12.82 -2.97
CA ARG A 101 -22.45 -12.27 -4.33
C ARG A 101 -22.64 -10.75 -4.35
N HIS A 102 -23.51 -10.23 -3.48
CA HIS A 102 -23.73 -8.79 -3.37
C HIS A 102 -22.48 -8.05 -2.87
N LEU A 103 -21.75 -8.62 -1.91
CA LEU A 103 -20.47 -8.08 -1.44
C LEU A 103 -19.39 -8.14 -2.54
N GLN A 104 -19.35 -9.20 -3.35
CA GLN A 104 -18.48 -9.29 -4.52
C GLN A 104 -18.82 -8.21 -5.56
N ASP A 105 -20.11 -8.00 -5.85
CA ASP A 105 -20.58 -6.96 -6.78
C ASP A 105 -20.28 -5.55 -6.24
N MET A 106 -20.49 -5.31 -4.95
CA MET A 106 -20.10 -4.06 -4.29
C MET A 106 -18.59 -3.86 -4.34
N THR A 107 -17.79 -4.90 -4.14
CA THR A 107 -16.33 -4.83 -4.24
C THR A 107 -15.89 -4.53 -5.68
N SER A 108 -16.56 -5.12 -6.67
CA SER A 108 -16.29 -4.86 -8.09
C SER A 108 -16.66 -3.42 -8.49
N THR A 109 -17.78 -2.91 -7.98
CA THR A 109 -18.27 -1.55 -8.21
C THR A 109 -17.40 -0.53 -7.50
N ALA A 110 -17.00 -0.80 -6.26
CA ALA A 110 -16.08 0.04 -5.51
C ALA A 110 -14.66 0.02 -6.13
N ARG A 111 -14.24 -1.11 -6.73
CA ARG A 111 -13.03 -1.21 -7.55
C ARG A 111 -13.13 -0.38 -8.85
N LEU A 112 -14.32 -0.26 -9.46
CA LEU A 112 -14.55 0.61 -10.62
C LEU A 112 -14.59 2.09 -10.23
N LEU A 113 -15.21 2.43 -9.11
CA LEU A 113 -15.25 3.80 -8.58
C LEU A 113 -13.85 4.28 -8.15
N ALA A 114 -13.07 3.43 -7.46
CA ALA A 114 -11.67 3.72 -7.14
C ALA A 114 -10.83 3.96 -8.41
N GLN A 115 -11.05 3.21 -9.48
CA GLN A 115 -10.38 3.45 -10.77
C GLN A 115 -10.72 4.82 -11.35
N SER A 116 -11.99 5.26 -11.28
CA SER A 116 -12.39 6.57 -11.81
C SER A 116 -11.81 7.76 -11.03
N GLY A 117 -11.64 7.62 -9.70
CA GLY A 117 -10.99 8.64 -8.86
C GLY A 117 -9.48 8.74 -9.06
N ILE A 118 -8.79 7.60 -9.16
CA ILE A 118 -7.33 7.54 -9.34
C ILE A 118 -6.88 8.23 -10.65
N PHE A 119 -7.65 8.14 -11.74
CA PHE A 119 -7.31 8.84 -12.99
C PHE A 119 -7.50 10.37 -12.92
N ALA A 120 -8.45 10.86 -12.13
CA ALA A 120 -8.70 12.30 -11.95
C ALA A 120 -7.70 12.96 -10.97
N GLU A 121 -7.14 12.20 -10.02
CA GLU A 121 -6.08 12.68 -9.12
C GLU A 121 -4.68 12.66 -9.75
N ASN A 122 -4.41 11.68 -10.62
CA ASN A 122 -3.12 11.56 -11.31
C ASN A 122 -2.84 12.73 -12.28
N SER A 123 -3.87 13.38 -12.84
CA SER A 123 -3.71 14.58 -13.65
C SER A 123 -3.37 15.83 -12.81
N LYS A 124 -3.87 15.92 -11.58
CA LYS A 124 -3.48 16.97 -10.60
C LYS A 124 -2.06 16.74 -10.05
N LEU A 125 -1.66 15.49 -9.82
CA LEU A 125 -0.31 15.14 -9.36
C LEU A 125 0.77 15.35 -10.45
N ALA A 126 0.45 15.11 -11.72
CA ALA A 126 1.31 15.47 -12.84
C ALA A 126 1.55 17.00 -12.93
N ALA A 127 0.55 17.81 -12.56
CA ALA A 127 0.66 19.27 -12.49
C ALA A 127 1.49 19.76 -11.28
N LEU A 128 1.48 19.02 -10.16
CA LEU A 128 2.32 19.30 -8.98
C LEU A 128 3.80 18.94 -9.21
N ALA A 129 4.07 17.90 -10.01
CA ALA A 129 5.43 17.55 -10.43
C ALA A 129 5.99 18.48 -11.53
N SER A 130 5.16 19.30 -12.18
CA SER A 130 5.53 20.15 -13.32
C SER A 130 5.62 21.66 -13.02
N GLY A 131 5.86 22.07 -11.78
CA GLY A 131 6.25 23.46 -11.49
C GLY A 131 5.10 24.46 -11.39
N TYR A 132 4.13 24.21 -10.50
CA TYR A 132 3.21 25.27 -10.07
C TYR A 132 3.88 26.22 -9.05
N PRO A 133 3.85 27.55 -9.27
CA PRO A 133 4.47 28.52 -8.38
C PRO A 133 3.61 28.78 -7.14
N GLY A 134 4.25 28.89 -5.97
CA GLY A 134 3.63 29.38 -4.73
C GLY A 134 2.77 28.38 -3.95
N GLY A 135 2.67 27.12 -4.38
CA GLY A 135 1.98 26.08 -3.63
C GLY A 135 2.78 25.66 -2.38
N MET A 136 2.14 25.63 -1.22
CA MET A 136 2.68 24.99 -0.02
C MET A 136 3.14 23.56 -0.36
N LEU A 137 4.32 23.16 0.11
CA LEU A 137 4.77 21.76 0.02
C LEU A 137 3.63 20.84 0.49
N PRO A 138 3.39 19.70 -0.18
CA PRO A 138 2.24 18.86 0.13
C PRO A 138 2.22 18.51 1.62
N ASN A 139 1.10 18.83 2.27
CA ASN A 139 0.86 18.48 3.66
C ASN A 139 0.72 16.96 3.75
N TRP A 140 1.51 16.34 4.64
CA TRP A 140 1.51 14.89 4.87
C TRP A 140 0.14 14.37 5.37
N ALA A 141 -0.65 15.23 6.02
CA ALA A 141 -2.01 14.92 6.47
C ALA A 141 -3.06 15.00 5.34
N ILE A 142 -2.85 15.83 4.31
CA ILE A 142 -3.90 16.20 3.33
C ILE A 142 -4.08 15.16 2.19
N PHE A 143 -3.23 14.13 2.08
CA PHE A 143 -3.30 13.16 0.98
C PHE A 143 -3.48 11.70 1.40
N GLN A 144 -3.98 11.43 2.61
CA GLN A 144 -4.32 10.06 3.06
C GLN A 144 -5.63 9.52 2.46
N ALA A 145 -5.99 9.91 1.23
CA ALA A 145 -7.15 9.36 0.53
C ALA A 145 -6.79 8.01 -0.12
N HIS A 146 -6.31 7.06 0.68
CA HIS A 146 -6.20 5.68 0.24
C HIS A 146 -7.61 5.18 -0.10
N SER A 147 -7.74 4.45 -1.19
CA SER A 147 -8.91 3.58 -1.29
C SER A 147 -8.75 2.57 -0.14
N ARG A 148 -9.61 2.62 0.89
CA ARG A 148 -9.64 1.63 1.98
C ARG A 148 -9.60 0.18 1.48
N ILE A 149 -10.02 -0.01 0.22
CA ILE A 149 -10.00 -1.26 -0.54
C ILE A 149 -8.57 -1.69 -0.89
N GLY A 150 -7.69 -0.79 -1.33
CA GLY A 150 -6.29 -1.08 -1.65
C GLY A 150 -5.54 -1.64 -0.45
N GLN A 151 -5.63 -0.94 0.68
CA GLN A 151 -5.03 -1.35 1.95
C GLN A 151 -5.63 -2.66 2.47
N LEU A 152 -6.95 -2.85 2.34
CA LEU A 152 -7.60 -4.10 2.70
C LEU A 152 -7.09 -5.27 1.85
N MET A 153 -6.96 -5.09 0.53
CA MET A 153 -6.46 -6.13 -0.38
C MET A 153 -4.98 -6.43 -0.10
N ARG A 154 -4.17 -5.40 0.17
CA ARG A 154 -2.77 -5.57 0.61
C ARG A 154 -2.71 -6.36 1.92
N SER A 155 -3.56 -6.00 2.87
CA SER A 155 -3.63 -6.68 4.18
C SER A 155 -4.04 -8.14 4.07
N GLN A 156 -5.04 -8.41 3.22
CA GLN A 156 -5.47 -9.77 2.93
C GLN A 156 -4.34 -10.60 2.32
N ARG A 157 -3.55 -10.02 1.41
CA ARG A 157 -2.44 -10.74 0.75
C ARG A 157 -1.33 -11.13 1.72
N TRP A 158 -0.83 -10.19 2.52
CA TRP A 158 0.20 -10.56 3.51
C TRP A 158 -0.37 -11.55 4.53
N ALA A 159 -1.64 -11.37 4.93
CA ALA A 159 -2.31 -12.32 5.81
C ALA A 159 -2.41 -13.71 5.16
N ASP A 160 -2.75 -13.84 3.88
CA ASP A 160 -2.84 -15.11 3.15
C ASP A 160 -1.48 -15.81 3.01
N HIS A 161 -0.39 -15.06 2.84
CA HIS A 161 0.97 -15.61 2.76
C HIS A 161 1.65 -15.82 4.10
N PHE A 162 1.11 -15.28 5.19
CA PHE A 162 1.61 -15.53 6.54
C PHE A 162 1.12 -16.90 7.05
N SER A 163 2.01 -17.89 7.14
CA SER A 163 1.72 -19.17 7.80
C SER A 163 2.30 -19.18 9.22
N ALA A 164 1.71 -19.91 10.16
CA ALA A 164 2.33 -20.10 11.48
C ALA A 164 3.73 -20.77 11.34
N ASP A 165 3.93 -21.61 10.33
CA ASP A 165 5.21 -22.24 10.01
C ASP A 165 6.27 -21.24 9.51
N SER A 166 5.84 -20.07 8.99
CA SER A 166 6.75 -19.00 8.56
C SER A 166 7.57 -18.40 9.70
N LEU A 167 7.08 -18.50 10.95
CA LEU A 167 7.80 -18.07 12.14
C LEU A 167 9.17 -18.74 12.23
N GLY A 168 9.27 -20.04 11.95
CA GLY A 168 10.53 -20.78 12.03
C GLY A 168 11.60 -20.26 11.06
N TYR A 169 11.18 -19.82 9.87
CA TYR A 169 12.09 -19.30 8.84
C TYR A 169 12.54 -17.86 9.12
N ALA A 170 11.62 -16.99 9.53
CA ALA A 170 11.95 -15.60 9.90
C ALA A 170 12.82 -15.56 11.17
N THR A 171 12.52 -16.42 12.15
CA THR A 171 13.27 -16.49 13.41
C THR A 171 14.55 -17.32 13.33
N GLY A 172 14.70 -18.24 12.38
CA GLY A 172 15.89 -19.10 12.28
C GLY A 172 17.22 -18.35 12.11
N ARG A 173 17.19 -17.15 11.52
CA ARG A 173 18.37 -16.25 11.45
C ARG A 173 18.41 -15.27 12.63
N ALA A 174 17.26 -14.72 13.05
CA ALA A 174 17.16 -13.84 14.22
C ALA A 174 17.50 -14.55 15.55
N GLY A 175 17.33 -15.87 15.61
CA GLY A 175 17.67 -16.72 16.75
C GLY A 175 19.16 -16.79 17.05
N ARG A 176 20.03 -16.39 16.10
CA ARG A 176 21.47 -16.20 16.38
C ARG A 176 21.75 -14.93 17.18
N PHE A 177 20.81 -13.98 17.21
CA PHE A 177 20.88 -12.75 18.00
C PHE A 177 19.88 -12.81 19.17
N ALA A 178 20.10 -13.69 20.15
CA ALA A 178 19.58 -13.62 21.54
C ALA A 178 18.12 -13.12 21.83
N THR A 179 17.19 -13.11 20.85
CA THR A 179 15.89 -12.41 20.93
C THR A 179 14.68 -13.35 20.88
N GLY A 180 14.88 -14.64 21.16
CA GLY A 180 13.89 -15.71 20.94
C GLY A 180 12.56 -15.61 21.70
N GLY A 181 12.42 -14.67 22.64
CA GLY A 181 11.16 -14.40 23.35
C GLY A 181 10.33 -13.29 22.71
N LEU A 182 10.88 -12.07 22.65
CA LEU A 182 10.15 -10.87 22.22
C LEU A 182 9.74 -10.95 20.74
N VAL A 183 10.65 -11.35 19.86
CA VAL A 183 10.36 -11.49 18.42
C VAL A 183 9.28 -12.55 18.20
N SER A 184 9.33 -13.66 18.93
CA SER A 184 8.33 -14.73 18.84
C SER A 184 6.94 -14.25 19.28
N GLU A 185 6.86 -13.45 20.34
CA GLU A 185 5.60 -12.89 20.83
C GLU A 185 5.01 -11.86 19.86
N GLU A 186 5.85 -10.99 19.30
CA GLU A 186 5.44 -10.04 18.26
C GLU A 186 4.94 -10.78 17.01
N LEU A 187 5.66 -11.78 16.53
CA LEU A 187 5.21 -12.59 15.40
C LEU A 187 3.93 -13.39 15.70
N ARG A 188 3.69 -13.77 16.96
CA ARG A 188 2.43 -14.36 17.41
C ARG A 188 1.27 -13.37 17.24
N LEU A 189 1.45 -12.10 17.62
CA LEU A 189 0.46 -11.04 17.40
C LEU A 189 0.18 -10.82 15.91
N VAL A 190 1.22 -10.84 15.05
CA VAL A 190 1.04 -10.79 13.59
C VAL A 190 0.22 -11.98 13.10
N ALA A 191 0.48 -13.19 13.61
CA ALA A 191 -0.27 -14.40 13.26
C ALA A 191 -1.76 -14.31 13.67
N GLU A 192 -2.04 -13.82 14.87
CA GLU A 192 -3.40 -13.60 15.35
C GLU A 192 -4.13 -12.57 14.49
N ARG A 193 -3.44 -11.49 14.12
CA ARG A 193 -3.99 -10.47 13.22
C ARG A 193 -4.29 -11.02 11.84
N ALA A 194 -3.38 -11.81 11.27
CA ALA A 194 -3.57 -12.49 9.98
C ALA A 194 -4.81 -13.42 10.02
N ALA A 195 -4.96 -14.21 11.09
CA ALA A 195 -6.12 -15.07 11.27
C ALA A 195 -7.43 -14.26 11.33
N GLY A 196 -7.44 -13.14 12.05
CA GLY A 196 -8.59 -12.23 12.12
C GLY A 196 -8.97 -11.64 10.76
N ILE A 197 -7.98 -11.22 9.95
CA ILE A 197 -8.19 -10.69 8.60
C ILE A 197 -8.85 -11.74 7.70
N ARG A 198 -8.32 -12.98 7.69
CA ARG A 198 -8.87 -14.08 6.88
C ARG A 198 -10.31 -14.44 7.22
N VAL A 199 -10.66 -14.45 8.51
CA VAL A 199 -12.03 -14.78 8.96
C VAL A 199 -13.00 -13.64 8.63
N GLY A 200 -12.58 -12.39 8.81
CA GLY A 200 -13.41 -11.22 8.59
C GLY A 200 -13.69 -10.91 7.11
N ALA A 201 -12.79 -11.32 6.21
CA ALA A 201 -12.91 -10.95 4.81
C ALA A 201 -14.10 -11.61 4.10
N GLY A 202 -14.50 -12.85 4.43
CA GLY A 202 -15.54 -13.59 3.68
C GLY A 202 -15.28 -13.71 2.17
N ILE A 203 -14.12 -13.23 1.72
CA ILE A 203 -13.61 -13.21 0.35
C ILE A 203 -12.84 -14.52 0.21
N ALA A 204 -13.14 -15.29 -0.83
CA ALA A 204 -12.41 -16.50 -1.15
C ALA A 204 -10.91 -16.22 -1.14
N THR A 205 -10.11 -17.11 -0.53
CA THR A 205 -8.64 -17.06 -0.53
C THR A 205 -8.15 -16.52 -1.85
N LEU A 206 -7.42 -15.40 -1.84
CA LEU A 206 -6.94 -14.80 -3.07
C LEU A 206 -6.09 -15.85 -3.77
N LYS A 207 -6.55 -16.29 -4.94
CA LYS A 207 -5.75 -17.22 -5.73
C LYS A 207 -4.46 -16.53 -6.07
N VAL A 208 -3.36 -17.19 -5.71
CA VAL A 208 -2.01 -16.81 -6.13
C VAL A 208 -2.03 -16.54 -7.63
N SER A 209 -1.41 -15.44 -8.05
CA SER A 209 -1.41 -15.09 -9.46
C SER A 209 -0.76 -16.20 -10.31
N PRO A 210 -1.19 -16.41 -11.56
CA PRO A 210 -0.56 -17.39 -12.45
C PRO A 210 0.93 -17.12 -12.69
N GLY A 211 1.37 -15.86 -12.58
CA GLY A 211 2.78 -15.48 -12.68
C GLY A 211 3.59 -16.03 -11.50
N ILE A 212 3.07 -15.93 -10.27
CA ILE A 212 3.68 -16.53 -9.08
C ILE A 212 3.67 -18.05 -9.15
N GLU A 213 2.57 -18.69 -9.56
CA GLU A 213 2.55 -20.15 -9.75
C GLU A 213 3.65 -20.60 -10.73
N ALA A 214 3.78 -19.91 -11.87
CA ALA A 214 4.84 -20.21 -12.84
C ALA A 214 6.24 -19.93 -12.28
N MET A 215 6.40 -18.91 -11.45
CA MET A 215 7.66 -18.59 -10.76
C MET A 215 8.05 -19.68 -9.76
N LEU A 216 7.12 -20.12 -8.91
CA LEU A 216 7.32 -21.17 -7.92
C LEU A 216 7.70 -22.50 -8.58
N ALA A 217 7.08 -22.82 -9.73
CA ALA A 217 7.44 -23.98 -10.53
C ALA A 217 8.89 -23.93 -11.05
N ARG A 218 9.47 -22.73 -11.23
CA ARG A 218 10.86 -22.55 -11.66
C ARG A 218 11.85 -22.43 -10.50
N ASN A 219 11.43 -21.78 -9.41
CA ASN A 219 12.27 -21.51 -8.26
C ASN A 219 11.44 -21.52 -6.97
N VAL A 220 11.55 -22.61 -6.22
CA VAL A 220 10.85 -22.79 -4.93
C VAL A 220 11.19 -21.70 -3.92
N ARG A 221 12.38 -21.10 -4.00
CA ARG A 221 12.85 -20.05 -3.08
C ARG A 221 12.00 -18.78 -3.15
N ILE A 222 11.30 -18.55 -4.28
CA ILE A 222 10.37 -17.42 -4.41
C ILE A 222 9.24 -17.53 -3.37
N GLY A 223 8.83 -18.75 -3.00
CA GLY A 223 7.84 -18.96 -1.95
C GLY A 223 8.34 -18.52 -0.58
N GLU A 224 9.63 -18.76 -0.29
CA GLU A 224 10.27 -18.30 0.94
C GLU A 224 10.37 -16.76 0.95
N THR A 225 10.77 -16.14 -0.16
CA THR A 225 10.83 -14.68 -0.30
C THR A 225 9.47 -14.03 -0.10
N LEU A 226 8.43 -14.56 -0.75
CA LEU A 226 7.04 -14.09 -0.61
C LEU A 226 6.62 -14.10 0.86
N THR A 227 6.91 -15.20 1.54
CA THR A 227 6.56 -15.38 2.96
C THR A 227 7.30 -14.37 3.83
N LYS A 228 8.61 -14.18 3.63
CA LYS A 228 9.41 -13.20 4.40
C LYS A 228 8.94 -11.76 4.17
N LEU A 229 8.58 -11.41 2.94
CA LEU A 229 8.00 -10.10 2.61
C LEU A 229 6.63 -9.91 3.26
N ALA A 230 5.79 -10.94 3.29
CA ALA A 230 4.50 -10.92 3.97
C ALA A 230 4.65 -10.78 5.49
N VAL A 231 5.63 -11.45 6.10
CA VAL A 231 5.98 -11.27 7.52
C VAL A 231 6.42 -9.83 7.79
N PHE A 232 7.27 -9.27 6.94
CA PHE A 232 7.70 -7.87 7.07
C PHE A 232 6.51 -6.90 6.98
N ALA A 233 5.67 -7.04 5.96
CA ALA A 233 4.46 -6.22 5.79
C ALA A 233 3.51 -6.34 6.99
N GLY A 234 3.23 -7.56 7.44
CA GLY A 234 2.37 -7.81 8.59
C GLY A 234 2.94 -7.27 9.91
N ALA A 235 4.26 -7.34 10.11
CA ALA A 235 4.92 -6.77 11.28
C ALA A 235 4.83 -5.23 11.31
N ILE A 236 5.02 -4.57 10.15
CA ILE A 236 4.83 -3.12 10.03
C ILE A 236 3.37 -2.74 10.28
N ASP A 237 2.42 -3.43 9.65
CA ASP A 237 0.99 -3.11 9.73
C ASP A 237 0.39 -3.38 11.11
N THR A 238 0.91 -4.36 11.85
CA THR A 238 0.35 -4.81 13.13
C THR A 238 1.02 -4.16 14.34
N ILE A 239 2.34 -4.02 14.31
CA ILE A 239 3.14 -3.63 15.48
C ILE A 239 3.85 -2.30 15.24
N GLY A 240 4.36 -2.11 14.03
CA GLY A 240 5.02 -0.89 13.60
C GLY A 240 6.46 -1.10 13.12
N ALA A 241 6.99 -0.07 12.48
CA ALA A 241 8.29 -0.08 11.81
C ALA A 241 9.52 -0.17 12.74
N PHE A 242 9.34 0.06 14.05
CA PHE A 242 10.37 -0.08 15.07
C PHE A 242 10.41 -1.47 15.72
N SER A 243 9.45 -2.34 15.39
CA SER A 243 9.36 -3.64 16.05
C SER A 243 10.60 -4.49 15.76
N PRO A 244 11.12 -5.22 16.76
CA PRO A 244 12.04 -6.33 16.58
C PRO A 244 11.60 -7.30 15.48
N ALA A 245 10.30 -7.62 15.37
CA ALA A 245 9.76 -8.46 14.30
C ALA A 245 9.99 -7.87 12.90
N SER A 246 9.69 -6.57 12.70
CA SER A 246 9.96 -5.89 11.41
C SER A 246 11.45 -5.89 11.08
N SER A 247 12.30 -5.57 12.06
CA SER A 247 13.76 -5.55 11.88
C SER A 247 14.32 -6.94 11.56
N ALA A 248 13.84 -7.98 12.24
CA ALA A 248 14.21 -9.37 11.99
C ALA A 248 13.77 -9.83 10.59
N ALA A 249 12.54 -9.49 10.18
CA ALA A 249 12.03 -9.80 8.85
C ALA A 249 12.86 -9.12 7.75
N MET A 250 13.22 -7.84 7.94
CA MET A 250 14.13 -7.11 7.04
C MET A 250 15.51 -7.76 6.97
N GLY A 251 16.10 -8.14 8.11
CA GLY A 251 17.38 -8.87 8.17
C GLY A 251 17.32 -10.27 7.55
N SER A 252 16.16 -10.92 7.54
CA SER A 252 15.97 -12.21 6.85
C SER A 252 15.94 -12.08 5.31
N LEU A 253 15.60 -10.88 4.82
CA LEU A 253 15.51 -10.54 3.39
C LEU A 253 16.83 -9.98 2.86
N LEU A 254 17.43 -9.05 3.59
CA LEU A 254 18.62 -8.32 3.14
C LEU A 254 19.91 -8.85 3.77
N GLY A 255 19.84 -9.66 4.83
CA GLY A 255 21.03 -10.05 5.58
C GLY A 255 21.78 -8.81 6.09
N GLU A 256 23.10 -8.80 5.89
CA GLU A 256 23.97 -7.66 6.22
C GLU A 256 24.08 -6.67 5.04
N TRP A 257 23.26 -6.83 4.00
CA TRP A 257 23.35 -5.99 2.82
C TRP A 257 22.91 -4.55 3.10
N GLN A 258 23.71 -3.65 2.54
CA GLN A 258 23.39 -2.24 2.42
C GLN A 258 23.92 -1.75 1.07
N THR A 259 23.07 -1.13 0.25
CA THR A 259 23.58 -0.40 -0.91
C THR A 259 24.37 0.82 -0.43
N ARG A 260 25.65 0.89 -0.81
CA ARG A 260 26.58 1.96 -0.42
C ARG A 260 27.19 2.64 -1.64
N THR A 261 27.61 3.90 -1.50
CA THR A 261 28.20 4.67 -2.60
C THR A 261 29.67 4.32 -2.88
N ASP A 262 30.33 3.62 -1.96
CA ASP A 262 31.74 3.19 -2.03
C ASP A 262 31.92 1.80 -2.68
N LEU A 263 30.85 1.19 -3.17
CA LEU A 263 30.93 -0.09 -3.88
C LEU A 263 31.80 0.03 -5.14
N PRO A 264 32.66 -0.97 -5.44
CA PRO A 264 33.56 -0.93 -6.59
C PRO A 264 32.82 -0.67 -7.90
N GLU A 265 33.47 0.02 -8.85
CA GLU A 265 32.86 0.35 -10.14
C GLU A 265 32.27 -0.90 -10.85
N GLU A 266 32.98 -2.02 -10.79
CA GLU A 266 32.52 -3.30 -11.35
C GLU A 266 31.18 -3.78 -10.82
N PHE A 267 30.84 -3.49 -9.55
CA PHE A 267 29.53 -3.83 -8.98
C PHE A 267 28.41 -3.21 -9.81
N TRP A 268 28.54 -1.94 -10.20
CA TRP A 268 27.49 -1.23 -10.92
C TRP A 268 27.29 -1.75 -12.35
N HIS A 269 28.31 -2.37 -12.95
CA HIS A 269 28.29 -2.80 -14.34
C HIS A 269 28.13 -4.31 -14.53
N ARG A 270 28.60 -5.14 -13.59
CA ARG A 270 28.64 -6.61 -13.73
C ARG A 270 27.66 -7.28 -12.78
N ARG A 271 26.64 -7.95 -13.34
CA ARG A 271 25.64 -8.70 -12.58
C ARG A 271 26.27 -9.78 -11.69
N SER A 272 27.26 -10.52 -12.19
CA SER A 272 27.94 -11.57 -11.44
C SER A 272 28.65 -11.05 -10.20
N VAL A 273 29.27 -9.86 -10.31
CA VAL A 273 29.90 -9.18 -9.17
C VAL A 273 28.85 -8.80 -8.14
N ARG A 274 27.73 -8.18 -8.55
CA ARG A 274 26.63 -7.86 -7.62
C ARG A 274 26.10 -9.07 -6.90
N GLN A 275 25.82 -10.13 -7.65
CA GLN A 275 25.34 -11.38 -7.10
C GLN A 275 26.30 -11.90 -6.03
N ARG A 276 27.61 -11.93 -6.28
CA ARG A 276 28.60 -12.35 -5.26
C ARG A 276 28.49 -11.52 -3.98
N TYR A 277 28.40 -10.20 -4.08
CA TYR A 277 28.23 -9.31 -2.94
C TYR A 277 26.90 -9.56 -2.18
N TYR A 278 25.80 -9.79 -2.89
CA TYR A 278 24.53 -10.14 -2.28
C TYR A 278 24.60 -11.48 -1.54
N GLU A 279 25.26 -12.47 -2.13
CA GLU A 279 25.45 -13.77 -1.52
C GLU A 279 26.34 -13.73 -0.27
N GLU A 280 27.45 -12.99 -0.34
CA GLU A 280 28.36 -12.74 0.79
C GLU A 280 27.63 -12.03 1.94
N ALA A 281 26.72 -11.12 1.63
CA ALA A 281 25.88 -10.41 2.60
C ALA A 281 24.65 -11.21 3.05
N GLU A 282 24.50 -12.46 2.61
CA GLU A 282 23.38 -13.35 2.91
C GLU A 282 21.99 -12.79 2.53
N VAL A 283 21.92 -12.00 1.45
CA VAL A 283 20.64 -11.57 0.86
C VAL A 283 19.81 -12.80 0.49
N ASP A 284 18.49 -12.68 0.67
CA ASP A 284 17.55 -13.72 0.30
C ASP A 284 17.73 -14.18 -1.15
N ARG A 285 17.89 -15.49 -1.33
CA ARG A 285 18.22 -16.08 -2.63
C ARG A 285 17.13 -15.86 -3.66
N GLY A 286 15.86 -15.86 -3.27
CA GLY A 286 14.79 -15.57 -4.21
C GLY A 286 14.84 -14.13 -4.73
N LEU A 287 15.27 -13.15 -3.92
CA LEU A 287 15.52 -11.79 -4.43
C LEU A 287 16.64 -11.74 -5.47
N ILE A 288 17.74 -12.47 -5.24
CA ILE A 288 18.89 -12.51 -6.17
C ILE A 288 18.50 -13.19 -7.49
N ASP A 289 17.74 -14.27 -7.42
CA ASP A 289 17.41 -15.13 -8.56
C ASP A 289 16.27 -14.56 -9.44
N THR A 290 15.45 -13.66 -8.87
CA THR A 290 14.29 -13.07 -9.53
C THR A 290 14.69 -12.06 -10.63
N ARG A 291 13.78 -11.78 -11.58
CA ARG A 291 13.93 -10.70 -12.57
C ARG A 291 13.15 -9.44 -12.17
N ASN A 292 13.52 -8.29 -12.73
CA ASN A 292 12.86 -7.01 -12.45
C ASN A 292 11.33 -7.02 -12.66
N ALA A 293 10.82 -7.75 -13.65
CA ALA A 293 9.39 -7.83 -13.87
C ALA A 293 8.70 -8.74 -12.83
N GLU A 294 9.37 -9.82 -12.46
CA GLU A 294 8.90 -10.83 -11.50
C GLU A 294 8.85 -10.25 -10.07
N ILE A 295 9.84 -9.42 -9.69
CA ILE A 295 9.89 -8.86 -8.32
C ILE A 295 8.73 -7.93 -8.02
N VAL A 296 8.23 -7.15 -8.99
CA VAL A 296 7.06 -6.30 -8.77
C VAL A 296 5.83 -7.15 -8.42
N GLU A 297 5.68 -8.29 -9.07
CA GLU A 297 4.58 -9.23 -8.78
C GLU A 297 4.75 -9.85 -7.39
N VAL A 298 5.98 -10.25 -7.04
CA VAL A 298 6.31 -10.78 -5.70
C VAL A 298 5.99 -9.76 -4.60
N LEU A 299 6.31 -8.49 -4.80
CA LEU A 299 6.01 -7.42 -3.83
C LEU A 299 4.49 -7.18 -3.69
N VAL A 300 3.77 -7.22 -4.81
CA VAL A 300 2.31 -7.05 -4.82
C VAL A 300 1.62 -8.24 -4.14
N GLU A 301 2.03 -9.47 -4.47
CA GLU A 301 1.41 -10.70 -3.97
C GLU A 301 1.79 -10.99 -2.52
N SER A 302 2.99 -10.63 -2.07
CA SER A 302 3.34 -10.68 -0.63
C SER A 302 2.55 -9.70 0.24
N GLY A 303 1.83 -8.74 -0.36
CA GLY A 303 1.15 -7.68 0.37
C GLY A 303 2.11 -6.64 0.95
N LEU A 304 3.34 -6.55 0.47
CA LEU A 304 4.24 -5.46 0.85
C LEU A 304 3.81 -4.12 0.21
N VAL A 305 3.32 -4.17 -1.02
CA VAL A 305 2.80 -2.99 -1.72
C VAL A 305 1.40 -3.24 -2.25
N GLU A 306 0.63 -2.16 -2.39
CA GLU A 306 -0.61 -2.22 -3.15
C GLU A 306 -0.29 -2.47 -4.62
N GLY A 307 -1.21 -3.11 -5.35
CA GLY A 307 -1.01 -3.31 -6.78
C GLY A 307 -1.96 -4.29 -7.43
N GLN A 308 -1.87 -4.36 -8.76
CA GLN A 308 -2.71 -5.19 -9.60
C GLN A 308 -1.88 -6.06 -10.53
N VAL A 309 -2.31 -7.31 -10.64
CA VAL A 309 -1.81 -8.27 -11.61
C VAL A 309 -2.93 -8.52 -12.63
N ARG A 310 -2.78 -8.02 -13.85
CA ARG A 310 -3.75 -8.19 -14.96
C ARG A 310 -3.05 -8.85 -16.15
N GLY A 311 -3.13 -10.17 -16.22
CA GLY A 311 -2.46 -10.95 -17.26
C GLY A 311 -0.95 -10.70 -17.22
N LYS A 312 -0.39 -10.13 -18.28
CA LYS A 312 1.06 -9.80 -18.38
C LYS A 312 1.42 -8.44 -17.77
N ARG A 313 0.45 -7.62 -17.37
CA ARG A 313 0.69 -6.30 -16.77
C ARG A 313 0.64 -6.41 -15.27
N VAL A 314 1.75 -6.08 -14.63
CA VAL A 314 1.87 -5.98 -13.19
C VAL A 314 2.22 -4.54 -12.83
N THR A 315 1.44 -3.95 -11.95
CA THR A 315 1.65 -2.60 -11.43
C THR A 315 1.61 -2.63 -9.91
N ALA A 316 2.62 -2.04 -9.29
CA ALA A 316 2.68 -1.78 -7.87
C ALA A 316 2.42 -0.29 -7.62
N VAL A 317 1.88 0.04 -6.46
CA VAL A 317 1.76 1.41 -5.95
C VAL A 317 2.63 1.50 -4.71
N ILE A 318 3.67 2.34 -4.78
CA ILE A 318 4.57 2.61 -3.67
C ILE A 318 4.13 3.93 -3.03
N GLU A 319 3.87 3.89 -1.74
CA GLU A 319 3.58 5.09 -0.95
C GLU A 319 4.89 5.75 -0.53
N ALA A 320 5.16 6.92 -1.08
CA ALA A 320 6.31 7.74 -0.77
C ALA A 320 5.84 9.03 -0.08
N GLY A 321 5.42 8.90 1.17
CA GLY A 321 4.73 9.95 1.92
C GLY A 321 3.33 10.27 1.35
N PRO A 322 3.01 11.53 1.03
CA PRO A 322 1.71 11.90 0.46
C PRO A 322 1.58 11.49 -1.01
N LEU A 323 2.64 10.93 -1.62
CA LEU A 323 2.66 10.59 -3.03
C LEU A 323 2.50 9.08 -3.22
N SER A 324 1.51 8.69 -4.00
CA SER A 324 1.36 7.32 -4.50
C SER A 324 2.02 7.20 -5.86
N VAL A 325 3.06 6.38 -5.96
CA VAL A 325 3.82 6.19 -7.20
C VAL A 325 3.52 4.83 -7.80
N GLU A 326 2.91 4.85 -8.99
CA GLU A 326 2.70 3.63 -9.77
C GLU A 326 4.01 3.18 -10.44
N VAL A 327 4.37 1.91 -10.21
CA VAL A 327 5.52 1.24 -10.80
C VAL A 327 5.07 0.04 -11.61
N SER A 328 5.29 0.09 -12.93
CA SER A 328 5.10 -1.07 -13.80
C SER A 328 6.31 -1.99 -13.76
N ALA A 329 6.06 -3.30 -13.73
CA ALA A 329 7.06 -4.37 -13.90
C ALA A 329 7.95 -4.19 -15.16
N SER A 330 7.39 -3.60 -16.22
CA SER A 330 8.11 -3.31 -17.47
C SER A 330 9.05 -2.09 -17.39
N ARG A 331 8.89 -1.24 -16.36
CA ARG A 331 9.53 0.09 -16.26
C ARG A 331 10.02 0.36 -14.84
N THR A 332 10.61 -0.64 -14.18
CA THR A 332 11.05 -0.54 -12.77
C THR A 332 12.01 0.62 -12.52
N ARG A 333 12.93 0.92 -13.45
CA ARG A 333 13.84 2.08 -13.31
C ARG A 333 13.08 3.41 -13.20
N ILE A 334 12.10 3.64 -14.06
CA ILE A 334 11.30 4.88 -14.06
C ILE A 334 10.48 4.96 -12.78
N GLY A 335 9.89 3.83 -12.36
CA GLY A 335 9.18 3.74 -11.09
C GLY A 335 10.08 4.01 -9.88
N THR A 336 11.28 3.45 -9.85
CA THR A 336 12.31 3.68 -8.81
C THR A 336 12.66 5.16 -8.72
N TYR A 337 12.95 5.79 -9.86
CA TYR A 337 13.24 7.22 -9.93
C TYR A 337 12.08 8.05 -9.35
N ARG A 338 10.85 7.78 -9.79
CA ARG A 338 9.65 8.49 -9.30
C ARG A 338 9.41 8.27 -7.81
N ALA A 339 9.60 7.05 -7.31
CA ALA A 339 9.42 6.72 -5.90
C ALA A 339 10.43 7.45 -5.01
N ILE A 340 11.72 7.42 -5.39
CA ILE A 340 12.77 8.16 -4.65
C ILE A 340 12.54 9.66 -4.72
N THR A 341 12.22 10.21 -5.89
CA THR A 341 11.93 11.64 -6.03
C THR A 341 10.71 12.05 -5.22
N GLY A 342 9.65 11.25 -5.25
CA GLY A 342 8.46 11.50 -4.44
C GLY A 342 8.78 11.47 -2.95
N PHE A 343 9.54 10.47 -2.50
CA PHE A 343 10.00 10.36 -1.12
C PHE A 343 10.88 11.54 -0.71
N GLU A 344 11.82 11.97 -1.56
CA GLU A 344 12.70 13.11 -1.32
C GLU A 344 11.90 14.42 -1.14
N ILE A 345 10.91 14.67 -2.01
CA ILE A 345 10.00 15.83 -1.89
C ILE A 345 9.22 15.76 -0.57
N ALA A 346 8.68 14.59 -0.25
CA ALA A 346 7.92 14.36 0.97
C ALA A 346 8.78 14.61 2.22
N MET A 347 10.00 14.07 2.26
CA MET A 347 10.96 14.25 3.35
C MET A 347 11.38 15.70 3.53
N ARG A 348 11.58 16.46 2.44
CA ARG A 348 11.82 17.91 2.53
C ARG A 348 10.66 18.64 3.20
N GLY A 349 9.43 18.28 2.85
CA GLY A 349 8.21 18.81 3.47
C GLY A 349 8.14 18.52 4.97
N LEU A 350 8.39 17.28 5.36
CA LEU A 350 8.47 16.87 6.76
C LEU A 350 9.54 17.65 7.53
N VAL A 351 10.76 17.73 6.99
CA VAL A 351 11.89 18.43 7.64
C VAL A 351 11.58 19.90 7.84
N ARG A 352 11.04 20.57 6.82
CA ARG A 352 10.58 21.97 6.93
C ARG A 352 9.56 22.11 8.04
N ARG A 353 8.52 21.27 8.05
CA ARG A 353 7.44 21.33 9.05
C ARG A 353 7.98 21.18 10.47
N VAL A 354 8.71 20.10 10.75
CA VAL A 354 9.21 19.79 12.09
C VAL A 354 10.16 20.88 12.59
N LEU A 355 11.04 21.41 11.74
CA LEU A 355 11.99 22.44 12.15
C LEU A 355 11.39 23.84 12.27
N VAL A 356 10.39 24.18 11.47
CA VAL A 356 9.59 25.40 11.65
C VAL A 356 8.81 25.31 12.96
N GLN A 357 8.18 24.17 13.25
CA GLN A 357 7.44 23.99 14.49
C GLN A 357 8.36 24.11 15.71
N ALA A 358 9.52 23.46 15.67
CA ALA A 358 10.51 23.55 16.74
C ALA A 358 11.02 24.99 16.99
N GLN A 359 10.98 25.87 15.98
CA GLN A 359 11.31 27.28 16.12
C GLN A 359 10.18 28.05 16.81
N ILE A 360 8.93 27.80 16.39
CA ILE A 360 7.74 28.38 17.02
C ILE A 360 7.69 28.00 18.50
N ASP A 361 7.89 26.73 18.83
CA ASP A 361 7.88 26.21 20.21
C ASP A 361 8.99 26.83 21.06
N ALA A 362 10.12 27.19 20.44
CA ALA A 362 11.24 27.86 21.10
C ALA A 362 11.06 29.38 21.23
N GLY A 363 9.98 29.96 20.69
CA GLY A 363 9.78 31.41 20.61
C GLY A 363 10.78 32.11 19.68
N GLU A 364 11.37 31.36 18.75
CA GLU A 364 12.32 31.85 17.76
C GLU A 364 11.61 32.24 16.44
N ASN A 365 12.31 32.92 15.53
CA ASN A 365 11.70 33.33 14.26
C ASN A 365 11.57 32.14 13.29
N PRO A 366 10.34 31.70 12.94
CA PRO A 366 10.13 30.58 12.02
C PRO A 366 10.75 30.82 10.64
N ASP A 367 10.81 32.05 10.14
CA ASP A 367 11.40 32.34 8.82
C ASP A 367 12.92 32.15 8.78
N ALA A 368 13.58 32.23 9.94
CA ALA A 368 15.01 32.05 10.07
C ALA A 368 15.42 30.58 10.22
N TRP A 369 14.46 29.64 10.25
CA TRP A 369 14.70 28.23 10.56
C TRP A 369 15.81 27.63 9.69
N PHE A 370 15.79 27.90 8.38
CA PHE A 370 16.72 27.28 7.44
C PHE A 370 18.16 27.74 7.72
N LYS A 371 18.35 29.05 7.97
CA LYS A 371 19.67 29.61 8.33
C LYS A 371 20.16 29.09 9.68
N GLN A 372 19.24 28.90 10.63
CA GLN A 372 19.59 28.57 12.01
C GLN A 372 19.70 27.06 12.26
N ARG A 373 19.00 26.20 11.51
CA ARG A 373 18.90 24.75 11.77
C ARG A 373 19.65 23.90 10.75
N VAL A 374 20.04 24.43 9.60
CA VAL A 374 20.80 23.69 8.56
C VAL A 374 22.31 23.90 8.73
N PRO A 375 23.16 22.86 8.57
CA PRO A 375 24.61 23.01 8.51
C PRO A 375 25.08 24.03 7.46
N GLY A 376 26.12 24.79 7.77
CA GLY A 376 26.55 25.93 6.95
C GLY A 376 26.99 25.56 5.52
N ASP A 377 27.63 24.41 5.35
CA ASP A 377 28.06 23.89 4.04
C ASP A 377 26.85 23.52 3.16
N ILE A 378 25.82 22.89 3.73
CA ILE A 378 24.57 22.54 3.03
C ILE A 378 23.79 23.81 2.68
N LEU A 379 23.71 24.76 3.60
CA LEU A 379 23.10 26.07 3.37
C LEU A 379 23.74 26.77 2.17
N GLN A 380 25.07 26.74 2.08
CA GLN A 380 25.80 27.36 0.98
C GLN A 380 25.52 26.65 -0.35
N ARG A 381 25.59 25.31 -0.39
CA ARG A 381 25.25 24.54 -1.61
C ARG A 381 23.80 24.76 -2.06
N ALA A 382 22.86 24.85 -1.13
CA ALA A 382 21.45 25.11 -1.45
C ALA A 382 21.25 26.51 -2.06
N LYS A 383 21.96 27.53 -1.56
CA LYS A 383 21.95 28.88 -2.14
C LYS A 383 22.57 28.91 -3.54
N GLU A 384 23.68 28.21 -3.75
CA GLU A 384 24.34 28.11 -5.05
C GLU A 384 23.40 27.46 -6.07
N ARG A 385 22.82 26.30 -5.74
CA ARG A 385 21.84 25.61 -6.58
C ARG A 385 20.61 26.46 -6.87
N LYS A 386 20.10 27.21 -5.88
CA LYS A 386 18.99 28.15 -6.09
C LYS A 386 19.37 29.26 -7.08
N ALA A 387 20.55 29.86 -6.92
CA ALA A 387 21.03 30.90 -7.82
C ALA A 387 21.32 30.38 -9.24
N ASP A 388 21.76 29.13 -9.39
CA ASP A 388 21.87 28.45 -10.69
C ASP A 388 20.49 28.27 -11.35
N ALA A 389 19.50 27.79 -10.59
CA ALA A 389 18.14 27.57 -11.08
C ALA A 389 17.45 28.88 -11.48
N GLU A 390 17.56 29.94 -10.66
CA GLU A 390 17.03 31.27 -10.98
C GLU A 390 17.70 31.86 -12.22
N ARG A 391 19.01 31.65 -12.41
CA ARG A 391 19.71 32.02 -13.65
C ARG A 391 19.25 31.23 -14.87
N ALA A 392 18.82 29.98 -14.68
CA ALA A 392 18.22 29.15 -15.72
C ALA A 392 16.75 29.53 -16.02
N GLY A 393 16.17 30.49 -15.30
CA GLY A 393 14.77 30.91 -15.46
C GLY A 393 13.77 29.98 -14.77
N GLU A 394 14.22 29.11 -13.86
CA GLU A 394 13.32 28.31 -13.04
C GLU A 394 12.57 29.21 -12.02
N PRO A 395 11.34 28.84 -11.63
CA PRO A 395 10.56 29.61 -10.68
C PRO A 395 11.24 29.65 -9.30
N ALA A 396 11.08 30.77 -8.60
CA ALA A 396 11.59 30.93 -7.25
C ALA A 396 10.96 29.90 -6.30
N ALA A 397 11.81 29.25 -5.50
CA ALA A 397 11.39 28.28 -4.48
C ALA A 397 12.16 28.47 -3.16
N ASP A 398 11.65 27.87 -2.09
CA ASP A 398 12.31 27.83 -0.77
C ASP A 398 13.65 27.10 -0.85
N LEU A 399 14.63 27.47 -0.01
CA LEU A 399 15.96 26.85 -0.02
C LEU A 399 15.93 25.32 0.19
N ILE A 400 14.95 24.80 0.94
CA ILE A 400 14.78 23.36 1.17
C ILE A 400 14.46 22.58 -0.12
N ALA A 401 13.90 23.23 -1.15
CA ALA A 401 13.65 22.60 -2.45
C ALA A 401 14.95 22.25 -3.20
N PHE A 402 16.07 22.88 -2.83
CA PHE A 402 17.39 22.71 -3.46
C PHE A 402 18.34 21.81 -2.65
N VAL A 403 17.82 21.14 -1.62
CA VAL A 403 18.54 20.19 -0.76
C VAL A 403 18.29 18.78 -1.26
N ASP A 404 19.31 17.96 -1.48
CA ASP A 404 19.12 16.59 -1.94
C ASP A 404 18.93 15.58 -0.79
N LEU A 405 18.58 14.34 -1.11
CA LEU A 405 18.39 13.28 -0.11
C LEU A 405 19.63 13.06 0.78
N GLY A 406 20.84 13.23 0.23
CA GLY A 406 22.09 13.12 0.96
C GLY A 406 22.29 14.25 1.96
N ASP A 407 21.90 15.48 1.59
CA ASP A 407 21.92 16.65 2.47
C ASP A 407 20.89 16.56 3.61
N LEU A 408 19.76 15.87 3.42
CA LEU A 408 18.74 15.70 4.47
C LEU A 408 19.26 14.90 5.68
N ILE A 409 20.20 13.96 5.47
CA ILE A 409 20.77 13.13 6.54
C ILE A 409 21.45 13.96 7.63
N PRO A 410 22.47 14.79 7.32
CA PRO A 410 23.12 15.65 8.32
C PRO A 410 22.20 16.77 8.83
N ILE A 411 21.16 17.20 8.10
CA ILE A 411 20.17 18.16 8.62
C ILE A 411 19.36 17.52 9.76
N VAL A 412 18.76 16.35 9.52
CA VAL A 412 17.92 15.66 10.51
C VAL A 412 18.75 15.21 11.72
N THR A 413 19.94 14.66 11.47
CA THR A 413 20.79 14.09 12.53
C THR A 413 21.71 15.10 13.22
N LEU A 414 21.55 16.39 12.92
CA LEU A 414 22.27 17.46 13.60
C LEU A 414 21.89 17.45 15.08
N LYS A 415 22.88 17.56 15.99
CA LYS A 415 22.67 17.44 17.45
C LYS A 415 21.52 18.29 18.01
N LYS A 416 21.33 19.51 17.47
CA LYS A 416 20.24 20.43 17.86
C LYS A 416 18.88 20.16 17.21
N ASN A 417 18.84 19.36 16.15
CA ASN A 417 17.62 19.01 15.41
C ASN A 417 17.12 17.62 15.80
N TRP A 418 18.03 16.68 16.09
CA TRP A 418 17.67 15.30 16.41
C TRP A 418 16.61 15.16 17.51
N PRO A 419 16.61 15.95 18.61
CA PRO A 419 15.59 15.81 19.66
C PRO A 419 14.13 15.91 19.16
N VAL A 420 13.86 16.71 18.12
CA VAL A 420 12.49 16.84 17.55
C VAL A 420 12.18 15.78 16.49
N PHE A 421 13.20 15.10 15.96
CA PHE A 421 13.05 13.99 15.01
C PHE A 421 13.12 12.61 15.67
N GLN A 422 13.72 12.50 16.87
CA GLN A 422 13.88 11.25 17.60
C GLN A 422 12.53 10.56 17.89
N PRO A 423 11.45 11.27 18.28
CA PRO A 423 10.14 10.62 18.44
C PRO A 423 9.61 10.03 17.13
N ILE A 424 10.05 10.56 15.98
CA ILE A 424 9.61 10.12 14.66
C ILE A 424 10.42 8.91 14.18
N PHE A 425 11.75 8.99 14.26
CA PHE A 425 12.67 8.03 13.64
C PHE A 425 13.36 7.09 14.63
N GLY A 426 13.09 7.21 15.93
CA GLY A 426 13.63 6.32 16.96
C GLY A 426 15.14 6.46 17.11
N ASN A 427 15.91 5.58 16.47
CA ASN A 427 17.36 5.53 16.55
C ASN A 427 18.03 6.32 15.41
N VAL A 428 19.04 7.12 15.73
CA VAL A 428 19.74 7.98 14.77
C VAL A 428 20.56 7.19 13.74
N GLU A 429 21.16 6.07 14.13
CA GLU A 429 21.96 5.24 13.23
C GLU A 429 21.07 4.44 12.29
N ASP A 430 19.94 3.93 12.75
CA ASP A 430 18.96 3.26 11.88
C ASP A 430 18.45 4.22 10.81
N PHE A 431 18.07 5.45 11.19
CA PHE A 431 17.69 6.49 10.24
C PHE A 431 18.81 6.80 9.23
N ARG A 432 20.07 6.93 9.70
CA ARG A 432 21.23 7.17 8.82
C ARG A 432 21.42 6.03 7.82
N VAL A 433 21.34 4.79 8.28
CA VAL A 433 21.50 3.60 7.45
C VAL A 433 20.45 3.58 6.35
N ASP A 434 19.18 3.77 6.71
CA ASP A 434 18.06 3.74 5.78
C ASP A 434 18.12 4.89 4.75
N MET A 435 18.41 6.12 5.18
CA MET A 435 18.58 7.23 4.23
C MET A 435 19.80 7.07 3.32
N ARG A 436 20.90 6.48 3.81
CA ARG A 436 22.09 6.17 2.98
C ARG A 436 21.76 5.13 1.91
N ARG A 437 20.95 4.11 2.22
CA ARG A 437 20.48 3.12 1.23
C ARG A 437 19.77 3.82 0.08
N LEU A 438 18.78 4.66 0.39
CA LEU A 438 18.03 5.40 -0.62
C LEU A 438 18.92 6.34 -1.43
N ASN A 439 19.83 7.06 -0.77
CA ASN A 439 20.76 7.95 -1.48
C ASN A 439 21.71 7.20 -2.43
N ALA A 440 22.14 5.99 -2.04
CA ALA A 440 22.97 5.16 -2.90
C ALA A 440 22.21 4.63 -4.13
N ILE A 441 20.92 4.31 -4.00
CA ILE A 441 20.04 3.86 -5.10
C ILE A 441 19.62 5.03 -6.01
N ARG A 442 19.49 6.24 -5.47
CA ARG A 442 19.12 7.47 -6.19
C ARG A 442 20.02 7.72 -7.41
N ARG A 443 21.34 7.59 -7.25
CA ARG A 443 22.33 7.82 -8.31
C ARG A 443 22.10 6.92 -9.54
N PRO A 444 22.08 5.57 -9.39
CA PRO A 444 21.70 4.67 -10.47
C PRO A 444 20.38 5.01 -11.15
N ALA A 445 19.33 5.35 -10.38
CA ALA A 445 18.01 5.69 -10.91
C ALA A 445 18.04 6.93 -11.80
N MET A 446 18.82 7.96 -11.41
CA MET A 446 18.97 9.23 -12.14
C MET A 446 19.88 9.14 -13.38
N HIS A 447 20.87 8.26 -13.39
CA HIS A 447 21.90 8.19 -14.45
C HIS A 447 21.75 7.01 -15.41
N SER A 448 20.52 6.55 -15.66
CA SER A 448 20.22 5.47 -16.62
C SER A 448 20.91 4.13 -16.34
N ARG A 449 21.33 3.87 -15.09
CA ARG A 449 21.86 2.57 -14.69
C ARG A 449 20.70 1.60 -14.41
N SER A 450 20.96 0.31 -14.55
CA SER A 450 19.97 -0.72 -14.22
C SER A 450 19.77 -0.79 -12.70
N ILE A 451 18.50 -0.82 -12.27
CA ILE A 451 18.12 -1.19 -10.91
C ILE A 451 17.77 -2.68 -10.95
N ASP A 452 18.41 -3.48 -10.10
CA ASP A 452 18.10 -4.91 -9.98
C ASP A 452 17.05 -5.19 -8.88
N PRO A 453 16.55 -6.42 -8.76
CA PRO A 453 15.47 -6.74 -7.81
C PRO A 453 15.82 -6.53 -6.35
N VAL A 454 17.08 -6.75 -5.96
CA VAL A 454 17.54 -6.55 -4.58
C VAL A 454 17.50 -5.06 -4.25
N GLN A 455 18.05 -4.21 -5.13
CA GLN A 455 18.02 -2.75 -4.96
C GLN A 455 16.60 -2.20 -4.98
N PHE A 456 15.74 -2.71 -5.87
CA PHE A 456 14.34 -2.29 -5.94
C PHE A 456 13.60 -2.64 -4.64
N THR A 457 13.79 -3.85 -4.13
CA THR A 457 13.16 -4.32 -2.89
C THR A 457 13.69 -3.56 -1.67
N GLU A 458 15.00 -3.31 -1.59
CA GLU A 458 15.60 -2.50 -0.53
C GLU A 458 15.00 -1.08 -0.50
N MET A 459 14.83 -0.44 -1.67
CA MET A 459 14.16 0.86 -1.76
C MET A 459 12.73 0.80 -1.24
N VAL A 460 11.93 -0.19 -1.67
CA VAL A 460 10.52 -0.33 -1.25
C VAL A 460 10.41 -0.52 0.26
N ILE A 461 11.20 -1.44 0.82
CA ILE A 461 11.25 -1.75 2.25
C ILE A 461 11.60 -0.50 3.06
N VAL A 462 12.64 0.24 2.64
CA VAL A 462 13.09 1.43 3.36
C VAL A 462 12.07 2.57 3.28
N ILE A 463 11.48 2.82 2.10
CA ILE A 463 10.44 3.84 1.93
C ILE A 463 9.23 3.50 2.79
N ASP A 464 8.75 2.25 2.76
CA ASP A 464 7.58 1.85 3.55
C ASP A 464 7.85 1.93 5.05
N ARG A 465 9.03 1.48 5.48
CA ARG A 465 9.47 1.57 6.88
C ARG A 465 9.49 3.01 7.38
N ILE A 466 10.18 3.93 6.68
CA ILE A 466 10.24 5.34 7.07
C ILE A 466 8.85 5.98 6.99
N SER A 467 8.07 5.68 5.95
CA SER A 467 6.73 6.23 5.80
C SER A 467 5.80 5.77 6.95
N SER A 468 5.93 4.52 7.38
CA SER A 468 5.20 3.97 8.52
C SER A 468 5.61 4.62 9.85
N MET A 469 6.92 4.87 10.06
CA MET A 469 7.41 5.65 11.22
C MET A 469 6.77 7.04 11.25
N ILE A 470 6.74 7.72 10.11
CA ILE A 470 6.15 9.06 9.98
C ILE A 470 4.64 9.01 10.27
N ARG A 471 3.89 8.05 9.70
CA ARG A 471 2.45 7.87 9.94
C ARG A 471 2.14 7.61 11.42
N GLY A 472 2.89 6.72 12.07
CA GLY A 472 2.71 6.39 13.49
C GLY A 472 3.04 7.55 14.42
N SER A 473 3.86 8.50 13.96
CA SER A 473 4.26 9.65 14.74
C SER A 473 3.23 10.76 14.70
N PHE A 474 2.57 11.03 13.57
CA PHE A 474 1.63 12.14 13.52
C PHE A 474 0.35 11.99 14.38
N GLY A 475 0.17 10.85 15.07
CA GLY A 475 -0.82 10.74 16.14
C GLY A 475 -0.59 11.67 17.33
N TRP A 476 0.57 12.32 17.48
CA TRP A 476 0.78 13.43 18.42
C TRP A 476 0.53 14.83 17.82
N MET A 477 0.27 14.93 16.50
CA MET A 477 -0.12 16.18 15.84
C MET A 477 -1.62 16.24 15.53
N THR A 478 -2.44 15.26 15.92
CA THR A 478 -3.90 15.25 15.65
C THR A 478 -4.68 16.41 16.30
N GLU A 479 -4.11 17.13 17.27
CA GLU A 479 -4.71 18.37 17.80
C GLU A 479 -4.61 19.56 16.81
N TRP A 480 -3.93 19.40 15.67
CA TRP A 480 -3.60 20.50 14.75
C TRP A 480 -4.44 20.53 13.47
N ASP A 481 -5.36 19.58 13.27
CA ASP A 481 -6.31 19.59 12.15
C ASP A 481 -7.64 20.31 12.50
N GLU A 482 -7.81 20.81 13.74
CA GLU A 482 -9.07 21.44 14.20
C GLU A 482 -9.07 22.99 14.21
N GLU A 483 -7.93 23.65 13.99
CA GLU A 483 -7.87 25.12 13.94
C GLU A 483 -7.05 25.59 12.73
N ASP A 484 -7.71 25.70 11.56
CA ASP A 484 -7.43 26.71 10.51
C ASP A 484 -8.63 26.87 9.56
#